data_AF-A0A5T1B1J8-F1
#
_entry.id   AF-A0A5T1B1J8-F1
#
_cell.length_a   1.000
_cell.length_b   1.000
_cell.length_c   1.000
_cell.angle_alpha   90.00
_cell.angle_beta   90.00
_cell.angle_gamma   90.00
#
_symmetry.space_group_name_H-M   'P 1'
#
loop_
_entity.id
_entity.type
_entity.pdbx_description
1 polymer ?
#
loop_
_entity_poly.entity_id
_entity_poly.type
_entity_poly.pdbx_seq_one_letter_code
_entity_poly.pdbx_strand_id
1 'polypeptide(L)'
;LIFNTKISKNVDLLRLLRIYLYGICFDAQILFSSYVYDKVSFQNNGKNIDQDGDLIIIDKKFAILPLCKEINTHNLKIENEIHGLLNLIKENNFEKFYIVCPRNKNFTHFIEIKHFLCDLNKTMLKLVPYKISNQIIRRK
;
A
#
# COMPACT_ATOMS: atom_id res chain seq x y z
N LEU A 1 8.91 14.32 10.64
CA LEU A 1 7.85 15.31 10.38
C LEU A 1 7.27 15.03 8.99
N ILE A 2 5.96 14.83 8.87
CA ILE A 2 5.28 14.32 7.66
C ILE A 2 4.88 15.44 6.67
N PHE A 3 5.18 16.71 6.98
CA PHE A 3 4.90 17.81 6.07
C PHE A 3 6.20 18.45 5.60
N ASN A 4 6.69 18.02 4.44
CA ASN A 4 7.66 18.77 3.67
C ASN A 4 6.92 19.50 2.53
N THR A 5 5.98 20.36 2.91
CA THR A 5 5.51 21.39 2.00
C THR A 5 6.57 22.49 2.00
N LYS A 6 6.88 23.06 0.84
CA LYS A 6 7.52 24.38 0.78
C LYS A 6 6.55 25.35 1.45
N ILE A 7 6.67 25.49 2.78
CA ILE A 7 5.84 26.39 3.56
C ILE A 7 6.23 27.78 3.10
N SER A 8 5.40 28.34 2.21
CA SER A 8 5.27 29.78 2.08
C SER A 8 5.09 30.32 3.49
N LYS A 9 6.03 31.17 3.92
CA LYS A 9 5.95 31.87 5.20
C LYS A 9 4.57 32.53 5.26
N ASN A 10 3.78 32.19 6.27
CA ASN A 10 2.42 32.68 6.58
C ASN A 10 1.22 31.81 6.18
N VAL A 11 1.30 30.50 6.31
CA VAL A 11 0.10 29.75 6.72
C VAL A 11 0.26 29.41 8.20
N ASP A 12 -0.46 30.18 9.01
CA ASP A 12 -0.43 30.09 10.47
C ASP A 12 -0.96 28.72 10.90
N LEU A 13 -0.09 27.91 11.50
CA LEU A 13 -0.39 26.56 11.98
C LEU A 13 -1.66 26.55 12.87
N LEU A 14 -1.87 27.65 13.62
CA LEU A 14 -3.04 27.87 14.46
C LEU A 14 -4.35 27.96 13.67
N ARG A 15 -4.30 28.48 12.43
CA ARG A 15 -5.47 28.57 11.55
C ARG A 15 -5.83 27.20 10.98
N LEU A 16 -4.85 26.36 10.66
CA LEU A 16 -5.06 24.95 10.31
C LEU A 16 -5.59 24.15 11.52
N LEU A 17 -5.08 24.41 12.72
CA LEU A 17 -5.59 23.83 13.98
C LEU A 17 -6.99 24.33 14.37
N ARG A 18 -7.41 25.52 13.92
CA ARG A 18 -8.79 25.99 14.08
C ARG A 18 -9.76 25.26 13.16
N ILE A 19 -9.34 24.99 11.92
CA ILE A 19 -10.09 24.12 11.00
C ILE A 19 -10.14 22.69 11.56
N TYR A 20 -9.05 22.24 12.21
CA TYR A 20 -8.97 20.95 12.91
C TYR A 20 -10.06 20.76 13.98
N LEU A 21 -10.50 21.83 14.67
CA LEU A 21 -11.61 21.77 15.64
C LEU A 21 -12.97 21.47 15.01
N TYR A 22 -13.14 21.67 13.71
CA TYR A 22 -14.35 21.30 12.94
C TYR A 22 -14.24 19.92 12.28
N GLY A 23 -13.16 19.18 12.53
CA GLY A 23 -12.89 17.86 11.98
C GLY A 23 -12.03 17.90 10.73
N ILE A 24 -11.03 17.00 10.66
CA ILE A 24 -10.27 16.75 9.44
C ILE A 24 -10.71 15.42 8.85
N CYS A 25 -11.19 15.46 7.61
CA CYS A 25 -11.40 14.27 6.80
C CYS A 25 -10.10 13.96 6.07
N PHE A 26 -9.52 12.79 6.33
CA PHE A 26 -8.38 12.28 5.57
C PHE A 26 -8.86 11.26 4.56
N ASP A 27 -8.23 11.27 3.40
CA ASP A 27 -8.39 10.17 2.46
C ASP A 27 -7.76 8.90 3.05
N ALA A 28 -8.60 7.88 3.27
CA ALA A 28 -8.19 6.63 3.89
C ALA A 28 -7.20 5.85 3.03
N GLN A 29 -7.31 5.94 1.70
CA GLN A 29 -6.37 5.31 0.76
C GLN A 29 -5.01 5.96 0.88
N ILE A 30 -4.93 7.29 0.93
CA ILE A 30 -3.66 8.01 1.09
C ILE A 30 -3.01 7.64 2.43
N LEU A 31 -3.76 7.69 3.53
CA LEU A 31 -3.23 7.34 4.85
C LEU A 31 -2.71 5.90 4.91
N PHE A 32 -3.46 4.97 4.32
CA PHE A 32 -3.07 3.57 4.29
C PHE A 32 -1.83 3.34 3.43
N SER A 33 -1.76 3.94 2.24
CA SER A 33 -0.57 3.88 1.37
C SER A 33 0.68 4.41 2.09
N SER A 34 0.58 5.57 2.74
CA SER A 34 1.69 6.13 3.53
C SER A 34 2.11 5.21 4.67
N TYR A 35 1.16 4.67 5.43
CA TYR A 35 1.45 3.73 6.51
C TYR A 35 2.16 2.46 6.01
N VAL A 36 1.72 1.90 4.88
CA VAL A 36 2.36 0.72 4.27
C VAL A 36 3.78 1.07 3.81
N TYR A 37 3.97 2.21 3.14
CA TYR A 37 5.29 2.67 2.70
C TYR A 37 6.26 2.81 3.86
N ASP A 38 5.87 3.54 4.92
CA ASP A 38 6.74 3.76 6.08
C ASP A 38 7.15 2.44 6.73
N LYS A 39 6.20 1.50 6.86
CA LYS A 39 6.45 0.21 7.50
C LYS A 39 7.29 -0.71 6.63
N VAL A 40 7.04 -0.75 5.32
CA VAL A 40 7.86 -1.50 4.36
C VAL A 40 9.28 -0.95 4.34
N SER A 41 9.42 0.37 4.31
CA SER A 41 10.72 1.06 4.30
C SER A 41 11.53 0.72 5.54
N PHE A 42 10.92 0.86 6.71
CA PHE A 42 11.55 0.52 7.97
C PHE A 42 11.96 -0.97 8.07
N GLN A 43 11.13 -1.88 7.55
CA GLN A 43 11.41 -3.33 7.59
C GLN A 43 12.46 -3.79 6.57
N ASN A 44 12.74 -2.98 5.55
CA ASN A 44 13.66 -3.30 4.46
C ASN A 44 14.84 -2.31 4.43
N ASN A 45 15.27 -1.84 5.61
CA ASN A 45 16.45 -0.98 5.73
C ASN A 45 17.64 -1.58 4.96
N GLY A 46 18.25 -0.78 4.08
CA GLY A 46 19.38 -1.19 3.24
C GLY A 46 19.02 -1.73 1.86
N LYS A 47 17.73 -1.87 1.53
CA LYS A 47 17.26 -2.14 0.16
C LYS A 47 16.94 -0.85 -0.58
N ASN A 48 16.92 -0.90 -1.91
CA ASN A 48 16.42 0.21 -2.70
C ASN A 48 14.89 0.19 -2.72
N ILE A 49 14.26 1.29 -2.31
CA ILE A 49 12.81 1.41 -2.22
C ILE A 49 12.38 2.64 -3.01
N ASP A 50 11.76 2.38 -4.14
CA ASP A 50 11.26 3.39 -5.07
C ASP A 50 9.73 3.47 -4.96
N GLN A 51 9.17 4.66 -5.20
CA GLN A 51 7.73 4.86 -5.29
C GLN A 51 7.38 5.32 -6.70
N ASP A 52 6.51 4.57 -7.38
CA ASP A 52 6.02 4.88 -8.73
C ASP A 52 4.49 4.92 -8.70
N GLY A 53 3.94 6.13 -8.67
CA GLY A 53 2.51 6.35 -8.39
C GLY A 53 2.09 5.72 -7.06
N ASP A 54 1.14 4.78 -7.13
CA ASP A 54 0.63 4.03 -5.98
C ASP A 54 1.45 2.77 -5.66
N LEU A 55 2.46 2.44 -6.47
CA LEU A 55 3.31 1.28 -6.27
C LEU A 55 4.53 1.61 -5.42
N ILE A 56 4.83 0.68 -4.51
CA ILE A 56 6.06 0.66 -3.73
C ILE A 56 6.92 -0.48 -4.28
N ILE A 57 8.08 -0.14 -4.82
CA ILE A 57 8.96 -1.06 -5.52
C ILE A 57 10.21 -1.29 -4.68
N ILE A 58 10.56 -2.55 -4.42
CA ILE A 58 11.73 -2.95 -3.65
C ILE A 58 12.71 -3.67 -4.57
N ASP A 59 13.94 -3.15 -4.66
CA ASP A 59 15.06 -3.65 -5.47
C ASP A 59 14.70 -3.90 -6.94
N LYS A 60 13.68 -3.19 -7.47
CA LYS A 60 13.09 -3.42 -8.81
C LYS A 60 12.58 -4.86 -9.05
N LYS A 61 12.42 -5.65 -7.98
CA LYS A 61 12.04 -7.06 -8.03
C LYS A 61 10.67 -7.32 -7.44
N PHE A 62 10.33 -6.60 -6.38
CA PHE A 62 9.05 -6.75 -5.70
C PHE A 62 8.25 -5.47 -5.85
N ALA A 63 6.97 -5.61 -6.18
CA ALA A 63 6.03 -4.51 -6.20
C ALA A 63 4.95 -4.72 -5.16
N ILE A 64 4.58 -3.64 -4.48
CA ILE A 64 3.54 -3.61 -3.45
C ILE A 64 2.56 -2.51 -3.83
N LEU A 65 1.29 -2.88 -3.99
CA LEU A 65 0.18 -1.96 -4.14
C LEU A 65 -0.63 -1.91 -2.84
N PRO A 66 -0.59 -0.81 -2.09
CA PRO A 66 -1.52 -0.59 -0.99
C PRO A 66 -2.92 -0.28 -1.53
N LEU A 67 -3.92 -1.04 -1.13
CA LEU A 67 -5.31 -0.82 -1.49
C LEU A 67 -6.16 -0.80 -0.21
N CYS A 68 -6.67 0.37 0.16
CA CYS A 68 -7.54 0.57 1.33
C CYS A 68 -8.98 0.11 1.02
N LYS A 69 -9.14 -1.19 0.78
CA LYS A 69 -10.41 -1.83 0.48
C LYS A 69 -10.69 -2.96 1.47
N GLU A 70 -11.94 -3.05 1.92
CA GLU A 70 -12.37 -4.18 2.74
C GLU A 70 -12.54 -5.42 1.85
N ILE A 71 -11.72 -6.45 2.10
CA ILE A 71 -11.77 -7.71 1.38
C ILE A 71 -12.68 -8.70 2.10
N ASN A 72 -13.55 -9.35 1.33
CA ASN A 72 -14.29 -10.54 1.78
C ASN A 72 -13.81 -11.76 0.98
N THR A 73 -13.27 -12.77 1.67
CA THR A 73 -12.79 -14.02 1.05
C THR A 73 -13.84 -14.76 0.23
N HIS A 74 -15.12 -14.61 0.56
CA HIS A 74 -16.23 -15.25 -0.16
C HIS A 74 -16.62 -14.49 -1.44
N ASN A 75 -16.29 -13.21 -1.52
CA ASN A 75 -16.54 -12.36 -2.68
C ASN A 75 -15.52 -11.22 -2.72
N LEU A 76 -14.40 -11.46 -3.41
CA LEU A 76 -13.25 -10.57 -3.35
C LEU A 76 -13.55 -9.20 -3.99
N LYS A 77 -14.42 -9.12 -5.01
CA LYS A 77 -14.76 -7.88 -5.75
C LYS A 77 -13.52 -7.04 -6.13
N ILE A 78 -12.39 -7.65 -6.47
CA ILE A 78 -11.14 -6.96 -6.84
C ILE A 78 -10.72 -7.21 -8.30
N GLU A 79 -11.57 -7.84 -9.10
CA GLU A 79 -11.23 -8.22 -10.47
C GLU A 79 -10.88 -7.02 -11.33
N ASN A 80 -11.65 -5.93 -11.21
CA ASN A 80 -11.40 -4.68 -11.96
C ASN A 80 -10.04 -4.08 -11.62
N GLU A 81 -9.70 -4.02 -10.33
CA GLU A 81 -8.39 -3.54 -9.87
C GLU A 81 -7.27 -4.43 -10.39
N ILE A 82 -7.44 -5.75 -10.35
CA ILE A 82 -6.45 -6.67 -10.90
C ILE A 82 -6.28 -6.47 -12.41
N HIS A 83 -7.36 -6.34 -13.16
CA HIS A 83 -7.30 -6.09 -14.61
C HIS A 83 -6.53 -4.80 -14.95
N GLY A 84 -6.75 -3.72 -14.20
CA GLY A 84 -5.98 -2.48 -14.35
C GLY A 84 -4.49 -2.66 -14.07
N LEU A 85 -4.15 -3.55 -13.14
CA LEU A 85 -2.77 -3.85 -12.76
C LEU A 85 -2.04 -4.75 -13.76
N LEU A 86 -2.75 -5.52 -14.60
CA LEU A 86 -2.11 -6.46 -15.52
C LEU A 86 -1.15 -5.78 -16.48
N ASN A 87 -1.50 -4.59 -16.97
CA ASN A 87 -0.64 -3.83 -17.87
C ASN A 87 0.65 -3.41 -17.16
N LEU A 88 0.53 -2.89 -15.93
CA LEU A 88 1.66 -2.50 -15.10
C LEU A 88 2.58 -3.68 -14.77
N ILE A 89 2.00 -4.86 -14.49
CA ILE A 89 2.79 -6.07 -14.18
C ILE A 89 3.53 -6.56 -15.43
N LYS A 90 2.88 -6.54 -16.60
CA LYS A 90 3.49 -6.96 -17.88
C LYS A 90 4.67 -6.08 -18.26
N GLU A 91 4.58 -4.77 -18.02
CA GLU A 91 5.63 -3.82 -18.38
C GLU A 91 6.86 -3.93 -17.47
N ASN A 92 6.69 -4.35 -16.22
CA ASN A 92 7.73 -4.20 -15.19
C ASN A 92 8.40 -5.50 -14.70
N ASN A 93 8.09 -6.67 -15.27
CA ASN A 93 8.79 -7.96 -15.01
C ASN A 93 9.13 -8.26 -13.54
N PHE A 94 8.22 -7.95 -12.60
CA PHE A 94 8.43 -8.21 -11.18
C PHE A 94 8.48 -9.70 -10.85
N GLU A 95 9.30 -10.11 -9.88
CA GLU A 95 9.29 -11.49 -9.36
C GLU A 95 8.02 -11.76 -8.53
N LYS A 96 7.62 -10.78 -7.71
CA LYS A 96 6.43 -10.89 -6.86
C LYS A 96 5.68 -9.57 -6.82
N PHE A 97 4.36 -9.67 -6.86
CA PHE A 97 3.45 -8.55 -6.76
C PHE A 97 2.49 -8.77 -5.58
N TYR A 98 2.45 -7.80 -4.66
CA TYR A 98 1.63 -7.87 -3.46
C TYR A 98 0.57 -6.77 -3.51
N ILE A 99 -0.70 -7.16 -3.53
CA ILE A 99 -1.80 -6.25 -3.24
C ILE A 99 -2.05 -6.34 -1.75
N VAL A 100 -1.85 -5.24 -1.04
CA VAL A 100 -1.88 -5.18 0.41
C VAL A 100 -3.15 -4.46 0.82
N CYS A 101 -4.02 -5.10 1.60
CA CYS A 101 -5.29 -4.52 2.06
C CYS A 101 -5.40 -4.51 3.59
N PRO A 102 -6.17 -3.61 4.21
CA PRO A 102 -6.42 -3.63 5.64
C PRO A 102 -6.97 -4.99 6.09
N ARG A 103 -6.32 -5.57 7.11
CA ARG A 103 -6.78 -6.83 7.72
C ARG A 103 -8.15 -6.61 8.37
N ASN A 104 -9.11 -7.51 8.11
CA ASN A 104 -10.42 -7.51 8.73
C ASN A 104 -10.80 -8.93 9.21
N LYS A 105 -12.02 -9.11 9.73
CA LYS A 105 -12.50 -10.42 10.25
C LYS A 105 -12.61 -11.49 9.17
N ASN A 106 -12.96 -11.09 7.95
CA ASN A 106 -13.15 -11.95 6.79
C ASN A 106 -11.87 -12.14 5.97
N PHE A 107 -10.81 -11.37 6.24
CA PHE A 107 -9.54 -11.39 5.52
C PHE A 107 -8.36 -11.34 6.48
N THR A 108 -7.98 -12.52 6.97
CA THR A 108 -6.93 -12.72 7.99
C THR A 108 -5.67 -13.41 7.48
N HIS A 109 -5.78 -14.13 6.35
CA HIS A 109 -4.69 -14.85 5.69
C HIS A 109 -4.49 -14.36 4.25
N PHE A 110 -3.27 -14.49 3.74
CA PHE A 110 -2.99 -14.13 2.35
C PHE A 110 -3.71 -15.08 1.38
N ILE A 111 -4.08 -14.56 0.21
CA ILE A 111 -4.71 -15.31 -0.86
C ILE A 111 -3.81 -15.18 -2.09
N GLU A 112 -3.39 -16.31 -2.64
CA GLU A 112 -2.61 -16.34 -3.88
C GLU A 112 -3.55 -16.40 -5.08
N ILE A 113 -3.41 -15.45 -6.00
CA ILE A 113 -4.34 -15.32 -7.12
C ILE A 113 -3.79 -16.10 -8.32
N LYS A 114 -4.03 -17.41 -8.31
CA LYS A 114 -3.43 -18.35 -9.27
C LYS A 114 -3.83 -18.09 -10.73
N HIS A 115 -5.05 -17.61 -10.97
CA HIS A 115 -5.58 -17.43 -12.33
C HIS A 115 -4.71 -16.49 -13.19
N PHE A 116 -4.05 -15.51 -12.58
CA PHE A 116 -3.20 -14.56 -13.30
C PHE A 116 -1.76 -15.04 -13.54
N LEU A 117 -1.35 -16.15 -12.91
CA LEU A 117 -0.02 -16.75 -13.12
C LEU A 117 0.14 -17.36 -14.52
N CYS A 118 -0.96 -17.78 -15.15
CA CYS A 118 -0.94 -18.39 -16.48
C CYS A 118 -0.66 -17.38 -17.61
N ASP A 119 -1.05 -16.11 -17.45
CA ASP A 119 -0.85 -15.06 -18.46
C ASP A 119 0.37 -14.17 -18.18
N LEU A 120 0.84 -14.13 -16.93
CA LEU A 120 1.99 -13.33 -16.48
C LEU A 120 3.15 -14.27 -16.18
N ASN A 121 3.85 -14.71 -17.24
CA ASN A 121 4.94 -15.69 -17.27
C ASN A 121 6.07 -15.51 -16.21
N LYS A 122 5.79 -15.69 -14.90
CA LYS A 122 6.69 -15.85 -13.72
C LYS A 122 6.36 -14.94 -12.51
N THR A 123 5.47 -13.96 -12.62
CA THR A 123 5.20 -13.01 -11.50
C THR A 123 4.17 -13.56 -10.52
N MET A 124 4.57 -13.79 -9.26
CA MET A 124 3.65 -14.28 -8.23
C MET A 124 2.76 -13.16 -7.67
N LEU A 125 1.45 -13.24 -7.90
CA LEU A 125 0.46 -12.27 -7.38
C LEU A 125 -0.20 -12.75 -6.08
N LYS A 126 -0.10 -11.95 -5.02
CA LYS A 126 -0.72 -12.23 -3.71
C LYS A 126 -1.52 -11.06 -3.17
N LEU A 127 -2.72 -11.36 -2.68
CA LEU A 127 -3.51 -10.47 -1.84
C LEU A 127 -3.12 -10.71 -0.37
N VAL A 128 -2.63 -9.69 0.32
CA VAL A 128 -2.04 -9.82 1.66
C VAL A 128 -2.78 -8.95 2.68
N PRO A 129 -3.28 -9.52 3.79
CA PRO A 129 -3.88 -8.75 4.85
C PRO A 129 -2.80 -8.03 5.65
N TYR A 130 -2.96 -6.73 5.80
CA TYR A 130 -2.02 -5.87 6.48
C TYR A 130 -2.61 -5.32 7.76
N LYS A 131 -2.00 -5.67 8.89
CA LYS A 131 -2.42 -5.16 10.18
C LYS A 131 -1.88 -3.75 10.37
N ILE A 132 -2.81 -2.81 10.56
CA ILE A 132 -2.50 -1.48 11.09
C ILE A 132 -2.28 -1.64 12.60
N SER A 133 -1.07 -1.35 13.06
CA SER A 133 -0.71 -1.49 14.46
C SER A 133 0.44 -0.55 14.78
N ASN A 134 0.32 0.17 15.90
CA ASN A 134 1.38 1.05 16.40
C ASN A 134 2.58 0.28 17.00
N GLN A 135 2.49 -1.06 17.05
CA GLN A 135 3.56 -1.91 17.54
C GLN A 135 4.68 -2.00 16.49
N ILE A 136 5.78 -1.29 16.75
CA ILE A 136 7.04 -1.48 16.02
C ILE A 136 7.64 -2.80 16.49
N ILE A 137 7.39 -3.88 15.75
CA ILE A 137 7.98 -5.19 16.04
C ILE A 137 9.46 -5.11 15.67
N ARG A 138 10.33 -4.86 16.65
CA ARG A 138 11.77 -5.04 16.51
C ARG A 138 12.06 -6.54 16.50
N ARG A 139 12.35 -7.11 15.33
CA ARG A 139 12.98 -8.43 15.26
C ARG A 139 14.46 -8.24 15.60
N LYS A 140 14.88 -8.80 16.74
CA LYS A 140 16.30 -8.94 17.09
C LYS A 140 16.91 -10.06 16.26
#